data_AF-A0A5C3MPD2-F1
#
_entry.id   AF-A0A5C3MPD2-F1
#
_cell.length_a   1.000
_cell.length_b   1.000
_cell.length_c   1.000
_cell.angle_alpha   90.00
_cell.angle_beta   90.00
_cell.angle_gamma   90.00
#
_symmetry.space_group_name_H-M   'P 1'
#
loop_
_entity.id
_entity.type
_entity.pdbx_description
1 polymer ?
#
loop_
_entity_poly.entity_id
_entity_poly.type
_entity_poly.pdbx_seq_one_letter_code
_entity_poly.pdbx_strand_id
1 'polypeptide(L)'
;MGLNLHDPLVQIKLTQAVCGFVAICMTVSRLYIRRGRYWWDDAWAFFALLNLFVQFAGIFMHVENPAQLPKTSRVAAYYLIAVTFYTIIWSARLSILFTIIRIDPDPRMRQRLKWVAGFFIFAIIFFFCQLMWVCEPPSKTAWKDAKSPQCELGSQVAICQIVTDVLSDLLLMILPLRLIRGLQNKGLRRRLMVIFSTSIVTSVVSLVHAAYIIAVGGTKVVLIAAIEDCLSLTVANLPVMATSLFKALGM
;
A
#
# COMPACT_ATOMS: atom_id res chain seq x y z
N MET A 1 -30.77 -16.19 7.19
CA MET A 1 -30.45 -15.30 6.04
C MET A 1 -29.07 -15.72 5.54
N GLY A 2 -29.00 -16.44 4.42
CA GLY A 2 -27.72 -16.93 3.90
C GLY A 2 -26.85 -15.75 3.45
N LEU A 3 -25.57 -15.75 3.82
CA LEU A 3 -24.61 -14.75 3.35
C LEU A 3 -24.46 -14.93 1.83
N ASN A 4 -24.90 -13.97 1.03
CA ASN A 4 -24.77 -14.07 -0.43
C ASN A 4 -23.33 -13.73 -0.82
N LEU A 5 -22.49 -14.77 -0.97
CA LEU A 5 -21.06 -14.67 -1.30
C LEU A 5 -20.79 -14.07 -2.70
N HIS A 6 -21.82 -13.94 -3.55
CA HIS A 6 -21.72 -13.29 -4.85
C HIS A 6 -21.99 -11.78 -4.81
N ASP A 7 -22.39 -11.23 -3.66
CA ASP A 7 -22.52 -9.78 -3.53
C ASP A 7 -21.11 -9.13 -3.49
N PRO A 8 -20.75 -8.27 -4.45
CA PRO A 8 -19.44 -7.60 -4.47
C PRO A 8 -19.15 -6.82 -3.18
N LEU A 9 -20.18 -6.33 -2.50
CA LEU A 9 -20.06 -5.62 -1.23
C LEU A 9 -19.58 -6.55 -0.10
N VAL A 10 -20.12 -7.75 -0.05
CA VAL A 10 -19.71 -8.79 0.91
C VAL A 10 -18.29 -9.26 0.62
N GLN A 11 -17.93 -9.41 -0.67
CA GLN A 11 -16.59 -9.80 -1.07
C GLN A 11 -15.53 -8.78 -0.65
N ILE A 12 -15.80 -7.47 -0.78
CA ILE A 12 -14.88 -6.42 -0.35
C ILE A 12 -14.64 -6.50 1.17
N LYS A 13 -15.71 -6.64 1.97
CA LYS A 13 -15.61 -6.75 3.43
C LYS A 13 -14.81 -7.99 3.87
N LEU A 14 -15.11 -9.14 3.27
CA LEU A 14 -14.42 -10.39 3.57
C LEU A 14 -12.94 -10.32 3.19
N THR A 15 -12.65 -9.81 1.99
CA THR A 15 -11.27 -9.67 1.50
C THR A 15 -10.46 -8.73 2.38
N GLN A 16 -11.00 -7.55 2.68
CA GLN A 16 -10.35 -6.59 3.57
C GLN A 16 -10.11 -7.19 4.96
N ALA A 17 -11.09 -7.90 5.53
CA ALA A 17 -10.95 -8.54 6.83
C ALA A 17 -9.84 -9.60 6.85
N VAL A 18 -9.82 -10.50 5.86
CA VAL A 18 -8.84 -11.61 5.80
C VAL A 18 -7.43 -11.07 5.51
N CYS A 19 -7.26 -10.28 4.45
CA CYS A 19 -5.97 -9.75 4.06
C CYS A 19 -5.46 -8.73 5.09
N GLY A 20 -6.35 -7.90 5.61
CA GLY A 20 -6.03 -6.91 6.63
C GLY A 20 -5.62 -7.56 7.95
N PHE A 21 -6.26 -8.66 8.37
CA PHE A 21 -5.86 -9.40 9.58
C PHE A 21 -4.42 -9.91 9.48
N VAL A 22 -4.03 -10.47 8.33
CA VAL A 22 -2.65 -10.91 8.08
C VAL A 22 -1.69 -9.73 8.17
N ALA A 23 -1.99 -8.62 7.49
CA ALA A 23 -1.15 -7.42 7.50
C ALA A 23 -0.99 -6.82 8.91
N ILE A 24 -2.08 -6.78 9.69
CA ILE A 24 -2.08 -6.32 11.09
C ILE A 24 -1.20 -7.23 11.94
N CYS A 25 -1.43 -8.55 11.90
CA CYS A 25 -0.65 -9.52 12.67
C CYS A 25 0.85 -9.42 12.36
N MET A 26 1.22 -9.28 11.09
CA MET A 26 2.62 -9.14 10.68
C MET A 26 3.23 -7.82 11.12
N THR A 27 2.49 -6.71 11.05
CA THR A 27 2.97 -5.40 11.51
C THR A 27 3.16 -5.39 13.03
N VAL A 28 2.20 -5.91 13.79
CA VAL A 28 2.30 -6.03 15.25
C VAL A 28 3.46 -6.94 15.64
N SER A 29 3.62 -8.08 14.97
CA SER A 29 4.74 -9.00 15.20
C SER A 29 6.10 -8.34 14.92
N ARG A 30 6.20 -7.54 13.85
CA ARG A 30 7.39 -6.72 13.55
C ARG A 30 7.72 -5.78 14.70
N LEU A 31 6.74 -5.02 15.18
CA LEU A 31 6.93 -4.05 16.26
C LEU A 31 7.29 -4.74 17.58
N TYR A 32 6.76 -5.94 17.82
CA TYR A 32 7.09 -6.76 18.99
C TYR A 32 8.52 -7.29 18.92
N ILE A 33 8.91 -7.93 17.81
CA ILE A 33 10.27 -8.48 17.61
C ILE A 33 11.35 -7.40 17.71
N ARG A 34 11.02 -6.17 17.33
CA ARG A 34 11.95 -5.03 17.33
C ARG A 34 11.83 -4.12 18.54
N ARG A 35 11.11 -4.54 19.58
CA ARG A 35 10.98 -3.79 20.83
C ARG A 35 12.36 -3.35 21.34
N GLY A 36 12.52 -2.04 21.56
CA GLY A 36 13.77 -1.42 22.01
C GLY A 36 14.79 -1.07 20.91
N ARG A 37 14.51 -1.34 19.62
CA ARG A 37 15.38 -1.00 18.48
C ARG A 37 14.62 -0.44 17.28
N TYR A 38 13.61 0.39 17.57
CA TYR A 38 12.80 1.04 16.56
C TYR A 38 13.64 1.97 15.68
N TRP A 39 13.28 2.02 14.41
CA TRP A 39 13.90 2.92 13.45
C TRP A 39 12.85 3.47 12.48
N TRP A 40 13.25 4.36 11.59
CA TRP A 40 12.33 5.04 10.67
C TRP A 40 11.50 4.08 9.82
N ASP A 41 12.03 2.92 9.47
CA ASP A 41 11.27 1.92 8.72
C ASP A 41 10.08 1.35 9.52
N ASP A 42 10.23 1.18 10.84
CA ASP A 42 9.15 0.71 11.71
C ASP A 42 8.08 1.80 11.91
N ALA A 43 8.48 3.07 11.93
CA ALA A 43 7.56 4.21 12.02
C ALA A 43 6.64 4.30 10.79
N TRP A 44 7.18 4.12 9.58
CA TRP A 44 6.37 4.10 8.35
C TRP A 44 5.45 2.88 8.27
N ALA A 45 5.88 1.71 8.75
CA ALA A 45 5.03 0.53 8.83
C ALA A 45 3.89 0.71 9.83
N PHE A 46 4.15 1.35 10.97
CA PHE A 46 3.12 1.70 11.95
C PHE A 46 2.15 2.76 11.40
N PHE A 47 2.65 3.77 10.69
CA PHE A 47 1.81 4.76 10.04
C PHE A 47 0.90 4.13 8.97
N ALA A 48 1.41 3.19 8.17
CA ALA A 48 0.61 2.42 7.23
C ALA A 48 -0.47 1.58 7.95
N LEU A 49 -0.16 0.98 9.10
CA LEU A 49 -1.13 0.25 9.92
C LEU A 49 -2.27 1.15 10.44
N LEU A 50 -1.95 2.38 10.89
CA LEU A 50 -2.99 3.33 11.30
C LEU A 50 -3.90 3.71 10.13
N ASN A 51 -3.33 3.97 8.95
CA ASN A 51 -4.13 4.25 7.75
C ASN A 51 -4.96 3.04 7.31
N LEU A 52 -4.47 1.81 7.51
CA LEU A 52 -5.24 0.60 7.25
C LEU A 52 -6.49 0.53 8.13
N PHE A 53 -6.41 0.89 9.42
CA PHE A 53 -7.60 0.97 10.28
C PHE A 53 -8.60 2.03 9.81
N VAL A 54 -8.12 3.19 9.38
CA VAL A 54 -8.98 4.24 8.78
C VAL A 54 -9.63 3.73 7.50
N GLN A 55 -8.89 2.99 6.68
CA GLN A 55 -9.41 2.39 5.46
C GLN A 55 -10.46 1.32 5.74
N PHE A 56 -10.29 0.51 6.78
CA PHE A 56 -11.32 -0.41 7.27
C PHE A 56 -12.60 0.35 7.57
N ALA A 57 -12.54 1.43 8.34
CA ALA A 57 -13.72 2.26 8.61
C ALA A 57 -14.33 2.81 7.31
N GLY A 58 -13.49 3.34 6.40
CA GLY A 58 -13.90 3.85 5.10
C GLY A 58 -14.65 2.83 4.25
N ILE A 59 -14.10 1.61 4.11
CA ILE A 59 -14.71 0.51 3.35
C ILE A 59 -16.03 0.10 3.98
N PHE A 60 -16.09 -0.07 5.30
CA PHE A 60 -17.33 -0.49 5.95
C PHE A 60 -18.44 0.56 5.80
N MET A 61 -18.11 1.85 5.88
CA MET A 61 -19.05 2.95 5.61
C MET A 61 -19.45 3.06 4.13
N HIS A 62 -18.53 2.86 3.19
CA HIS A 62 -18.80 2.97 1.75
C HIS A 62 -19.71 1.83 1.24
N VAL A 63 -19.62 0.66 1.88
CA VAL A 63 -20.28 -0.59 1.48
C VAL A 63 -21.64 -0.78 2.19
N GLU A 64 -22.00 0.07 3.15
CA GLU A 64 -23.31 0.04 3.80
C GLU A 64 -24.46 0.52 2.91
N ASN A 65 -25.69 0.12 3.27
CA ASN A 65 -26.87 0.41 2.47
C ASN A 65 -27.01 1.93 2.25
N PRO A 66 -26.97 2.42 1.01
CA PRO A 66 -26.91 3.86 0.70
C PRO A 66 -28.19 4.61 1.08
N ALA A 67 -29.25 3.91 1.49
CA ALA A 67 -30.47 4.48 2.04
C ALA A 67 -30.35 4.91 3.52
N GLN A 68 -29.33 4.43 4.24
CA GLN A 68 -29.15 4.69 5.68
C GLN A 68 -28.11 5.78 5.96
N LEU A 69 -27.30 6.15 4.97
CA LEU A 69 -26.18 7.08 5.15
C LEU A 69 -26.42 8.40 4.39
N PRO A 70 -26.18 9.56 5.05
CA PRO A 70 -26.25 10.85 4.38
C PRO A 70 -25.18 10.99 3.29
N LYS A 71 -25.47 11.79 2.25
CA LYS A 71 -24.59 12.03 1.10
C LYS A 71 -23.17 12.42 1.51
N THR A 72 -23.03 13.26 2.53
CA THR A 72 -21.75 13.72 3.08
C THR A 72 -20.89 12.57 3.58
N SER A 73 -21.45 11.62 4.33
CA SER A 73 -20.74 10.45 4.84
C SER A 73 -20.27 9.52 3.73
N ARG A 74 -21.06 9.37 2.67
CA ARG A 74 -20.73 8.49 1.54
C ARG A 74 -19.58 9.05 0.69
N VAL A 75 -19.58 10.37 0.48
CA VAL A 75 -18.48 11.09 -0.18
C VAL A 75 -17.23 11.08 0.71
N ALA A 76 -17.37 11.32 2.02
CA ALA A 76 -16.26 11.24 2.96
C ALA A 76 -15.64 9.84 2.99
N ALA A 77 -16.45 8.77 2.97
CA ALA A 77 -15.96 7.40 2.91
C ALA A 77 -15.11 7.14 1.65
N TYR A 78 -15.52 7.66 0.49
CA TYR A 78 -14.72 7.58 -0.74
C TYR A 78 -13.36 8.27 -0.59
N TYR A 79 -13.33 9.51 -0.07
CA TYR A 79 -12.06 10.22 0.16
C TYR A 79 -11.19 9.50 1.19
N LEU A 80 -11.77 8.96 2.27
CA LEU A 80 -11.02 8.17 3.25
C LEU A 80 -10.36 6.96 2.59
N ILE A 81 -11.09 6.21 1.76
CA ILE A 81 -10.53 5.04 1.03
C ILE A 81 -9.42 5.49 0.07
N ALA A 82 -9.66 6.52 -0.74
CA ALA A 82 -8.71 6.98 -1.75
C ALA A 82 -7.43 7.53 -1.13
N VAL A 83 -7.54 8.35 -0.09
CA VAL A 83 -6.37 8.93 0.61
C VAL A 83 -5.62 7.84 1.36
N THR A 84 -6.31 6.95 2.06
CA THR A 84 -5.64 5.87 2.81
C THR A 84 -4.92 4.92 1.87
N PHE A 85 -5.49 4.56 0.72
CA PHE A 85 -4.83 3.77 -0.33
C PHE A 85 -3.45 4.36 -0.70
N TYR A 86 -3.39 5.64 -1.09
CA TYR A 86 -2.11 6.26 -1.43
C TYR A 86 -1.14 6.26 -0.25
N THR A 87 -1.61 6.63 0.94
CA THR A 87 -0.73 6.67 2.12
C THR A 87 -0.21 5.29 2.49
N ILE A 88 -1.00 4.22 2.39
CA ILE A 88 -0.60 2.86 2.77
C ILE A 88 0.49 2.35 1.82
N ILE A 89 0.26 2.41 0.50
CA ILE A 89 1.21 1.92 -0.51
C ILE A 89 2.55 2.65 -0.40
N TRP A 90 2.50 3.99 -0.39
CA TRP A 90 3.73 4.78 -0.35
C TRP A 90 4.46 4.67 0.99
N SER A 91 3.74 4.52 2.10
CA SER A 91 4.35 4.27 3.42
C SER A 91 4.96 2.87 3.52
N ALA A 92 4.33 1.86 2.91
CA ALA A 92 4.90 0.51 2.81
C ALA A 92 6.21 0.53 2.01
N ARG A 93 6.23 1.22 0.86
CA ARG A 93 7.43 1.45 0.05
C ARG A 93 8.51 2.22 0.81
N LEU A 94 8.15 3.26 1.57
CA LEU A 94 9.07 3.99 2.45
C LEU A 94 9.65 3.07 3.52
N SER A 95 8.85 2.21 4.18
CA SER A 95 9.34 1.23 5.14
C SER A 95 10.39 0.29 4.52
N ILE A 96 10.17 -0.20 3.29
CA ILE A 96 11.13 -1.04 2.57
C ILE A 96 12.40 -0.23 2.25
N LEU A 97 12.25 1.00 1.75
CA LEU A 97 13.36 1.89 1.42
C LEU A 97 14.24 2.18 2.63
N PHE A 98 13.64 2.54 3.77
CA PHE A 98 14.40 2.76 5.02
C PHE A 98 15.05 1.46 5.49
N THR A 99 14.42 0.30 5.32
CA THR A 99 15.09 -0.99 5.60
C THR A 99 16.35 -1.15 4.75
N ILE A 100 16.33 -0.78 3.47
CA ILE A 100 17.50 -0.79 2.59
C ILE A 100 18.54 0.22 3.06
N ILE A 101 18.16 1.47 3.38
CA ILE A 101 19.06 2.52 3.87
C ILE A 101 19.80 2.07 5.14
N ARG A 102 19.11 1.36 6.04
CA ARG A 102 19.68 0.84 7.28
C ARG A 102 20.77 -0.19 7.03
N ILE A 103 20.57 -1.03 6.01
CA ILE A 103 21.44 -2.15 5.68
C ILE A 103 22.64 -1.71 4.83
N ASP A 104 22.45 -0.73 3.94
CA ASP A 104 23.48 -0.29 2.99
C ASP A 104 24.74 0.18 3.73
N PRO A 105 25.95 -0.35 3.46
CA PRO A 105 27.18 0.10 4.11
C PRO A 105 27.75 1.41 3.54
N ASP A 106 27.36 1.84 2.33
CA ASP A 106 27.95 3.00 1.65
C ASP A 106 27.27 4.32 2.09
N PRO A 107 27.99 5.25 2.75
CA PRO A 107 27.42 6.51 3.21
C PRO A 107 26.96 7.42 2.06
N ARG A 108 27.61 7.38 0.89
CA ARG A 108 27.20 8.18 -0.27
C ARG A 108 25.88 7.67 -0.85
N MET A 109 25.71 6.35 -0.91
CA MET A 109 24.46 5.75 -1.35
C MET A 109 23.32 6.03 -0.37
N ARG A 110 23.56 5.91 0.94
CA ARG A 110 22.57 6.28 1.97
C ARG A 110 22.04 7.70 1.76
N GLN A 111 22.89 8.66 1.40
CA GLN A 111 22.46 10.03 1.13
C GLN A 111 21.58 10.12 -0.12
N ARG A 112 21.91 9.40 -1.20
CA ARG A 112 21.07 9.32 -2.41
C ARG A 112 19.71 8.69 -2.12
N LEU A 113 19.68 7.64 -1.30
CA LEU A 113 18.44 6.98 -0.91
C LEU A 113 17.53 7.86 -0.04
N LYS A 114 18.09 8.77 0.77
CA LYS A 114 17.29 9.78 1.47
C LYS A 114 16.62 10.75 0.50
N TRP A 115 17.27 11.13 -0.60
CA TRP A 115 16.64 11.91 -1.66
C TRP A 115 15.49 11.15 -2.33
N VAL A 116 15.68 9.86 -2.58
CA VAL A 116 14.60 8.97 -3.08
C VAL A 116 13.44 8.91 -2.09
N ALA A 117 13.71 8.83 -0.78
CA ALA A 117 12.66 8.87 0.24
C ALA A 117 11.90 10.21 0.22
N GLY A 118 12.61 11.33 0.00
CA GLY A 118 11.99 12.63 -0.23
C GLY A 118 11.05 12.64 -1.45
N PHE A 119 11.46 12.01 -2.55
CA PHE A 119 10.61 11.85 -3.74
C PHE A 119 9.36 11.01 -3.45
N PHE A 120 9.45 9.94 -2.66
CA PHE A 120 8.29 9.12 -2.28
C PHE A 120 7.30 9.91 -1.41
N ILE A 121 7.80 10.71 -0.46
CA ILE A 121 6.94 11.60 0.35
C ILE A 121 6.29 12.66 -0.55
N PHE A 122 7.04 13.23 -1.50
CA PHE A 122 6.49 14.15 -2.48
C PHE A 122 5.40 13.49 -3.34
N ALA A 123 5.57 12.24 -3.74
CA ALA A 123 4.56 11.49 -4.49
C ALA A 123 3.24 11.36 -3.73
N ILE A 124 3.26 11.11 -2.41
CA ILE A 124 2.05 11.10 -1.57
C ILE A 124 1.29 12.43 -1.67
N ILE A 125 2.01 13.54 -1.49
CA ILE A 125 1.42 14.88 -1.52
C ILE A 125 0.91 15.19 -2.92
N PHE A 126 1.67 14.84 -3.96
CA PHE A 126 1.30 15.02 -5.35
C PHE A 126 0.00 14.29 -5.70
N PHE A 127 -0.13 13.00 -5.36
CA PHE A 127 -1.36 12.24 -5.63
C PHE A 127 -2.55 12.74 -4.83
N PHE A 128 -2.34 13.19 -3.59
CA PHE A 128 -3.39 13.85 -2.81
C PHE A 128 -3.89 15.14 -3.48
N CYS A 129 -2.97 16.02 -3.87
CA CYS A 129 -3.30 17.25 -4.59
C CYS A 129 -4.00 16.96 -5.92
N GLN A 130 -3.53 15.95 -6.66
CA GLN A 130 -4.13 15.52 -7.92
C GLN A 130 -5.57 15.01 -7.74
N LEU A 131 -5.82 14.22 -6.68
CA LEU A 131 -7.16 13.74 -6.34
C LEU A 131 -8.12 14.92 -6.08
N MET A 132 -7.70 15.89 -5.28
CA MET A 132 -8.51 17.08 -4.98
C MET A 132 -8.75 17.93 -6.23
N TRP A 133 -7.71 18.11 -7.05
CA TRP A 133 -7.78 18.89 -8.28
C TRP A 133 -8.75 18.30 -9.31
N VAL A 134 -8.85 16.97 -9.40
CA VAL A 134 -9.71 16.30 -10.38
C VAL A 134 -11.14 16.12 -9.89
N CYS A 135 -11.34 15.90 -8.59
CA CYS A 135 -12.65 15.50 -8.04
C CYS A 135 -13.47 16.65 -7.44
N GLU A 136 -12.85 17.78 -7.08
CA GLU A 136 -13.55 18.96 -6.54
C GLU A 136 -14.05 20.01 -7.55
N PRO A 137 -13.60 20.08 -8.83
CA PRO A 137 -14.11 21.08 -9.76
C PRO A 137 -15.63 21.09 -9.87
N PRO A 138 -16.27 22.28 -9.93
CA PRO A 138 -17.73 22.42 -9.96
C PRO A 138 -18.37 21.79 -11.20
N SER A 139 -17.61 21.57 -12.27
CA SER A 139 -18.05 20.89 -13.49
C SER A 139 -18.22 19.37 -13.32
N LYS A 140 -17.69 18.76 -12.24
CA LYS A 140 -17.71 17.31 -12.00
C LYS A 140 -18.32 16.95 -10.64
N THR A 141 -19.54 17.42 -10.35
CA THR A 141 -20.25 17.09 -9.09
C THR A 141 -21.18 15.90 -9.21
N ALA A 142 -21.54 15.47 -10.43
CA ALA A 142 -22.52 14.40 -10.67
C ALA A 142 -22.17 13.06 -9.99
N TRP A 143 -20.88 12.73 -9.85
CA TRP A 143 -20.44 11.51 -9.16
C TRP A 143 -20.75 11.53 -7.66
N LYS A 144 -20.84 12.71 -7.03
CA LYS A 144 -21.16 12.87 -5.60
C LYS A 144 -22.63 12.49 -5.31
N ASP A 145 -23.50 12.54 -6.33
CA ASP A 145 -24.93 12.21 -6.23
C ASP A 145 -25.24 10.73 -6.53
N ALA A 146 -24.29 9.98 -7.09
CA ALA A 146 -24.47 8.58 -7.41
C ALA A 146 -24.74 7.72 -6.16
N LYS A 147 -25.45 6.58 -6.32
CA LYS A 147 -25.72 5.58 -5.25
C LYS A 147 -24.44 4.88 -4.74
N SER A 148 -23.34 4.98 -5.47
CA SER A 148 -21.99 4.70 -4.98
C SER A 148 -21.07 5.81 -5.48
N PRO A 149 -20.67 6.78 -4.64
CA PRO A 149 -19.91 7.93 -5.11
C PRO A 149 -18.47 7.49 -5.40
N GLN A 150 -18.10 7.51 -6.67
CA GLN A 150 -16.75 7.23 -7.14
C GLN A 150 -16.37 8.28 -8.18
N CYS A 151 -15.30 9.01 -7.92
CA CYS A 151 -14.81 10.02 -8.85
C CYS A 151 -14.06 9.35 -10.00
N GLU A 152 -14.32 9.77 -11.23
CA GLU A 152 -13.54 9.34 -12.39
C GLU A 152 -12.27 10.18 -12.49
N LEU A 153 -11.14 9.62 -12.00
CA LEU A 153 -9.83 10.27 -12.03
C LEU A 153 -9.30 10.49 -13.46
N GLY A 154 -9.84 9.76 -14.46
CA GLY A 154 -9.44 9.86 -15.86
C GLY A 154 -8.15 9.08 -16.19
N SER A 155 -7.98 8.70 -17.46
CA SER A 155 -6.89 7.82 -17.89
C SER A 155 -5.51 8.42 -17.70
N GLN A 156 -5.36 9.75 -17.79
CA GLN A 156 -4.06 10.42 -17.59
C GLN A 156 -3.51 10.24 -16.18
N VAL A 157 -4.40 10.38 -15.19
CA VAL A 157 -4.07 10.17 -13.77
C VAL A 157 -3.71 8.71 -13.52
N ALA A 158 -4.51 7.78 -14.06
CA ALA A 158 -4.23 6.35 -13.94
C ALA A 158 -2.85 6.00 -14.54
N ILE A 159 -2.51 6.51 -15.72
CA ILE A 159 -1.21 6.31 -16.36
C ILE A 159 -0.08 6.90 -15.50
N CYS A 160 -0.25 8.11 -14.98
CA CYS A 160 0.77 8.74 -14.13
C CYS A 160 1.03 7.91 -12.86
N GLN A 161 -0.03 7.41 -12.23
CA GLN A 161 0.06 6.53 -11.07
C GLN A 161 0.83 5.24 -11.41
N ILE A 162 0.45 4.55 -12.49
CA ILE A 162 1.09 3.31 -12.94
C ILE A 162 2.58 3.50 -13.21
N VAL A 163 2.94 4.55 -13.96
CA VAL A 163 4.34 4.83 -14.31
C VAL A 163 5.15 5.06 -13.05
N THR A 164 4.62 5.87 -12.12
CA THR A 164 5.31 6.19 -10.87
C THR A 164 5.45 4.95 -9.99
N ASP A 165 4.42 4.11 -9.92
CA ASP A 165 4.41 2.85 -9.16
C ASP A 165 5.46 1.88 -9.70
N VAL A 166 5.46 1.63 -11.02
CA VAL A 166 6.43 0.75 -11.69
C VAL A 166 7.87 1.25 -11.48
N LEU A 167 8.11 2.56 -11.65
CA LEU A 167 9.44 3.13 -11.43
C LEU A 167 9.90 2.97 -9.98
N SER A 168 9.00 3.18 -9.02
CA SER A 168 9.30 3.04 -7.60
C SER A 168 9.63 1.60 -7.23
N ASP A 169 8.89 0.63 -7.77
CA ASP A 169 9.12 -0.79 -7.52
C ASP A 169 10.40 -1.30 -8.19
N LEU A 170 10.68 -0.88 -9.44
CA LEU A 170 11.94 -1.18 -10.13
C LEU A 170 13.13 -0.65 -9.34
N LEU A 171 13.03 0.56 -8.78
CA LEU A 171 14.05 1.11 -7.92
C LEU A 171 14.25 0.27 -6.67
N LEU A 172 13.18 -0.08 -5.95
CA LEU A 172 13.23 -0.94 -4.76
C LEU A 172 13.75 -2.36 -5.07
N MET A 173 13.58 -2.82 -6.30
CA MET A 173 14.07 -4.11 -6.79
C MET A 173 15.57 -4.07 -7.14
N ILE A 174 16.05 -3.01 -7.78
CA ILE A 174 17.46 -2.89 -8.23
C ILE A 174 18.41 -2.62 -7.06
N LEU A 175 17.97 -1.83 -6.08
CA LEU A 175 18.78 -1.46 -4.91
C LEU A 175 19.36 -2.66 -4.12
N PRO A 176 18.57 -3.68 -3.71
CA PRO A 176 19.09 -4.85 -3.01
C PRO A 176 20.00 -5.71 -3.89
N LEU A 177 19.78 -5.78 -5.22
CA LEU A 177 20.63 -6.55 -6.14
C LEU A 177 22.05 -5.98 -6.20
N ARG A 178 22.18 -4.64 -6.25
CA ARG A 178 23.48 -3.98 -6.16
C ARG A 178 24.20 -4.35 -4.86
N LEU A 179 23.47 -4.36 -3.75
CA LEU A 179 24.02 -4.66 -2.43
C LEU A 179 24.46 -6.13 -2.31
N ILE A 180 23.72 -7.07 -2.90
CA ILE A 180 24.09 -8.50 -2.93
C ILE A 180 25.44 -8.72 -3.63
N ARG A 181 25.74 -8.00 -4.71
CA ARG A 181 26.99 -8.19 -5.49
C ARG A 181 28.27 -7.94 -4.67
N GLY A 182 28.18 -7.18 -3.58
CA GLY A 182 29.32 -6.90 -2.70
C GLY A 182 29.36 -7.70 -1.39
N LEU A 183 28.36 -8.55 -1.12
CA LEU A 183 28.19 -9.18 0.20
C LEU A 183 28.52 -10.68 0.19
N GLN A 184 29.54 -11.05 0.98
CA GLN A 184 29.87 -12.46 1.25
C GLN A 184 28.93 -13.11 2.28
N ASN A 185 28.15 -12.32 3.04
CA ASN A 185 27.28 -12.82 4.11
C ASN A 185 26.01 -13.51 3.59
N LYS A 186 25.95 -14.84 3.73
CA LYS A 186 24.82 -15.69 3.29
C LYS A 186 23.47 -15.27 3.88
N GLY A 187 23.42 -14.90 5.16
CA GLY A 187 22.19 -14.45 5.82
C GLY A 187 21.65 -13.12 5.28
N LEU A 188 22.56 -12.18 4.95
CA LEU A 188 22.16 -10.89 4.38
C LEU A 188 21.70 -11.05 2.93
N ARG A 189 22.38 -11.90 2.16
CA ARG A 189 21.95 -12.29 0.81
C ARG A 189 20.55 -12.89 0.80
N ARG A 190 20.21 -13.76 1.76
CA ARG A 190 18.86 -14.35 1.87
C ARG A 190 17.79 -13.30 2.18
N ARG A 191 18.06 -12.35 3.08
CA ARG A 191 17.14 -11.22 3.38
C ARG A 191 16.89 -10.35 2.16
N LEU A 192 17.93 -10.06 1.38
CA LEU A 192 17.82 -9.25 0.17
C LEU A 192 17.07 -9.98 -0.95
N MET A 193 17.21 -11.31 -1.05
CA MET A 193 16.38 -12.12 -1.95
C MET A 193 14.89 -12.11 -1.56
N VAL A 194 14.57 -12.14 -0.27
CA VAL A 194 13.17 -11.99 0.19
C VAL A 194 12.62 -10.63 -0.22
N ILE A 195 13.34 -9.54 0.05
CA ILE A 195 12.92 -8.18 -0.37
C ILE A 195 12.65 -8.14 -1.89
N PHE A 196 13.59 -8.65 -2.68
CA PHE A 196 13.46 -8.70 -4.14
C PHE A 196 12.22 -9.48 -4.60
N SER A 197 12.00 -10.69 -4.06
CA SER A 197 10.83 -11.51 -4.38
C SER A 197 9.53 -10.80 -4.05
N THR A 198 9.51 -10.05 -2.94
CA THR A 198 8.31 -9.37 -2.49
C THR A 198 7.96 -8.14 -3.33
N SER A 199 8.95 -7.40 -3.83
CA SER A 199 8.72 -6.28 -4.76
C SER A 199 8.12 -6.71 -6.10
N ILE A 200 8.48 -7.89 -6.61
CA ILE A 200 7.86 -8.42 -7.84
C ILE A 200 6.37 -8.67 -7.62
N VAL A 201 6.03 -9.27 -6.47
CA VAL A 201 4.63 -9.60 -6.12
C VAL A 201 3.77 -8.35 -6.01
N THR A 202 4.27 -7.28 -5.37
CA THR A 202 3.52 -6.01 -5.29
C THR A 202 3.34 -5.39 -6.67
N SER A 203 4.37 -5.37 -7.52
CA SER A 203 4.25 -4.80 -8.87
C SER A 203 3.21 -5.50 -9.74
N VAL A 204 3.13 -6.83 -9.66
CA VAL A 204 2.11 -7.59 -10.40
C VAL A 204 0.71 -7.18 -9.95
N VAL A 205 0.49 -7.04 -8.63
CA VAL A 205 -0.82 -6.64 -8.10
C VAL A 205 -1.16 -5.19 -8.44
N SER A 206 -0.19 -4.27 -8.39
CA SER A 206 -0.39 -2.88 -8.85
C SER A 206 -0.77 -2.80 -10.33
N LEU A 207 -0.16 -3.63 -11.19
CA LEU A 207 -0.53 -3.73 -12.61
C LEU A 207 -1.94 -4.28 -12.80
N VAL A 208 -2.35 -5.26 -11.99
CA VAL A 208 -3.74 -5.76 -12.01
C VAL A 208 -4.70 -4.66 -11.60
N HIS A 209 -4.45 -3.96 -10.49
CA HIS A 209 -5.29 -2.86 -10.04
C HIS A 209 -5.47 -1.79 -11.11
N ALA A 210 -4.36 -1.39 -11.73
CA ALA A 210 -4.33 -0.47 -12.85
C ALA A 210 -5.19 -0.92 -14.04
N ALA A 211 -5.10 -2.19 -14.42
CA ALA A 211 -5.92 -2.75 -15.50
C ALA A 211 -7.42 -2.68 -15.15
N TYR A 212 -7.80 -2.93 -13.89
CA TYR A 212 -9.19 -2.82 -13.44
C TYR A 212 -9.70 -1.37 -13.40
N ILE A 213 -8.85 -0.41 -13.04
CA ILE A 213 -9.18 1.02 -13.10
C ILE A 213 -9.53 1.43 -14.53
N ILE A 214 -8.75 0.97 -15.52
CA ILE A 214 -8.91 1.36 -16.92
C ILE A 214 -10.05 0.61 -17.61
N ALA A 215 -10.18 -0.70 -17.37
CA ALA A 215 -11.07 -1.56 -18.16
C ALA A 215 -12.48 -1.73 -17.58
N VAL A 216 -12.68 -1.59 -16.27
CA VAL A 216 -13.93 -1.98 -15.61
C VAL A 216 -14.54 -0.86 -14.78
N GLY A 217 -13.73 -0.21 -13.94
CA GLY A 217 -14.24 0.75 -12.96
C GLY A 217 -15.13 0.09 -11.87
N GLY A 218 -15.80 0.92 -11.08
CA GLY A 218 -16.82 0.46 -10.14
C GLY A 218 -16.28 -0.14 -8.82
N THR A 219 -17.08 -1.02 -8.20
CA THR A 219 -16.77 -1.66 -6.92
C THR A 219 -15.62 -2.66 -6.99
N LYS A 220 -15.35 -3.24 -8.18
CA LYS A 220 -14.22 -4.14 -8.39
C LYS A 220 -12.88 -3.43 -8.21
N VAL A 221 -12.79 -2.14 -8.53
CA VAL A 221 -11.58 -1.34 -8.29
C VAL A 221 -11.28 -1.27 -6.79
N VAL A 222 -12.30 -1.01 -5.96
CA VAL A 222 -12.14 -0.96 -4.50
C VAL A 222 -11.71 -2.31 -3.93
N LEU A 223 -12.21 -3.41 -4.47
CA LEU A 223 -11.79 -4.76 -4.09
C LEU A 223 -10.30 -4.98 -4.35
N ILE A 224 -9.83 -4.65 -5.56
CA ILE A 224 -8.42 -4.85 -5.92
C ILE A 224 -7.51 -3.88 -5.14
N ALA A 225 -7.94 -2.63 -4.93
CA ALA A 225 -7.23 -1.66 -4.10
C ALA A 225 -7.01 -2.18 -2.67
N ALA A 226 -8.06 -2.74 -2.05
CA ALA A 226 -7.98 -3.35 -0.72
C ALA A 226 -6.96 -4.51 -0.66
N ILE A 227 -6.93 -5.36 -1.70
CA ILE A 227 -5.94 -6.44 -1.81
C ILE A 227 -4.53 -5.86 -1.93
N GLU A 228 -4.35 -4.85 -2.79
CA GLU A 228 -3.05 -4.21 -3.02
C GLU A 228 -2.49 -3.57 -1.75
N ASP A 229 -3.31 -2.86 -0.98
CA ASP A 229 -2.90 -2.23 0.28
C ASP A 229 -2.46 -3.26 1.32
N CYS A 230 -3.29 -4.27 1.55
CA CYS A 230 -3.00 -5.31 2.51
C CYS A 230 -1.74 -6.11 2.12
N LEU A 231 -1.58 -6.40 0.84
CA LEU A 231 -0.41 -7.09 0.31
C LEU A 231 0.85 -6.24 0.42
N SER A 232 0.77 -4.95 0.08
CA SER A 232 1.89 -4.02 0.17
C SER A 232 2.41 -3.91 1.60
N LEU A 233 1.52 -3.78 2.58
CA LEU A 233 1.90 -3.75 4.00
C LEU A 233 2.44 -5.10 4.49
N THR A 234 1.83 -6.21 4.07
CA THR A 234 2.32 -7.57 4.35
C THR A 234 3.76 -7.75 3.84
N VAL A 235 4.00 -7.33 2.60
CA VAL A 235 5.31 -7.35 1.93
C VAL A 235 6.33 -6.48 2.64
N ALA A 236 5.95 -5.28 3.08
CA ALA A 236 6.85 -4.41 3.84
C ALA A 236 7.34 -5.05 5.15
N ASN A 237 6.56 -5.97 5.74
CA ASN A 237 6.90 -6.65 6.99
C ASN A 237 7.61 -8.01 6.78
N LEU A 238 7.47 -8.62 5.61
CA LEU A 238 8.05 -9.93 5.28
C LEU A 238 9.55 -10.06 5.57
N PRO A 239 10.42 -9.09 5.21
CA PRO A 239 11.86 -9.22 5.47
C PRO A 239 12.21 -9.37 6.96
N VAL A 240 11.45 -8.71 7.83
CA VAL A 240 11.64 -8.78 9.29
C VAL A 240 11.15 -10.10 9.82
N MET A 241 9.96 -10.52 9.40
CA MET A 241 9.35 -11.79 9.82
C MET A 241 10.19 -12.98 9.35
N ALA A 242 10.60 -13.00 8.09
CA ALA A 242 11.48 -14.02 7.53
C ALA A 242 12.80 -14.09 8.31
N THR A 243 13.39 -12.95 8.65
CA THR A 243 14.61 -12.90 9.46
C THR A 243 14.41 -13.52 10.85
N SER A 244 13.31 -13.21 11.52
CA SER A 244 13.01 -13.76 12.84
C SER A 244 12.74 -15.25 12.78
N LEU A 245 12.01 -15.70 11.76
CA LEU A 245 11.71 -17.11 11.53
C LEU A 245 12.97 -17.92 11.25
N PHE A 246 13.88 -17.44 10.38
CA PHE A 246 15.15 -18.12 10.14
C PHE A 246 15.99 -18.26 11.40
N LYS A 247 16.05 -17.21 12.23
CA LYS A 247 16.73 -17.29 13.53
C LYS A 247 16.07 -18.29 14.48
N ALA A 248 14.75 -18.32 14.55
CA ALA A 248 14.01 -19.26 15.39
C ALA A 248 14.20 -20.73 14.93
N LEU A 249 14.37 -20.94 13.62
CA LEU A 249 14.64 -22.25 13.01
C LEU A 249 16.13 -22.65 13.05
N GLY A 250 17.02 -21.83 13.64
CA GLY A 250 18.45 -22.13 13.74
C GLY A 250 19.21 -22.07 12.40
N MET A 251 18.68 -21.33 11.41
CA MET A 251 19.22 -21.21 10.03
C MET A 251 19.94 -19.90 9.71
#